data_AF-A0A6B0WAW6-F1
#
_entry.id   AF-A0A6B0WAW6-F1
#
_cell.length_a   1.000
_cell.length_b   1.000
_cell.length_c   1.000
_cell.angle_alpha   90.00
_cell.angle_beta   90.00
_cell.angle_gamma   90.00
#
_symmetry.space_group_name_H-M   'P 1'
#
loop_
_entity.id
_entity.type
_entity.pdbx_description
1 polymer ?
#
loop_
_entity_poly.entity_id
_entity_poly.type
_entity_poly.pdbx_seq_one_letter_code
_entity_poly.pdbx_strand_id
1 'polypeptide(L)'
;VLDGFRAAAPPHEQTGWQPTASQVQAAIRAARRVQAFPETAKQDNEGRRLSRGTPRDYTERVGRQGGLTALLHAARQGHIDVAMALVYAGADVDRVSGDHTSPLQIATMNGHFDLALRLIERGADPNIATDGGATPLFAALNLQWAPRARYPQPRAHDQQEATYLDVMEALLEAGADPNVRTNNHLWYMSYNHCCSESVDGATPFWRAAYATDVAAMKLLMAHGADPNIPTRAPEPRRRRDDNFPDPSGLPPAVPGGPGVWPLHAASGVGYGEGFESNAHRHVPDGWMPSVQYLIEEVGVDVNARDHDGYNALHHAAARGDTELVRYLVEKGADVMAISRRGQTTADMANGPYQRTLPFPETLGYLEGLGAVNNDNCVSC
;
A
#
# COMPACT_ATOMS: atom_id res chain seq x y z
N VAL A 1 -25.68 33.00 -10.90
CA VAL A 1 -24.39 33.17 -11.61
C VAL A 1 -24.52 32.87 -13.09
N LEU A 2 -24.98 31.67 -13.49
CA LEU A 2 -25.24 31.36 -14.90
C LEU A 2 -26.24 32.32 -15.54
N ASP A 3 -27.33 32.67 -14.85
CA ASP A 3 -28.28 33.67 -15.35
C ASP A 3 -27.66 35.05 -15.56
N GLY A 4 -26.63 35.39 -14.76
CA GLY A 4 -25.87 36.63 -14.93
C GLY A 4 -25.02 36.61 -16.20
N PHE A 5 -24.38 35.48 -16.51
CA PHE A 5 -23.65 35.32 -17.78
C PHE A 5 -24.59 35.30 -18.99
N ARG A 6 -25.77 34.68 -18.85
CA ARG A 6 -26.80 34.68 -19.89
C ARG A 6 -27.34 36.07 -20.17
N ALA A 7 -27.59 36.87 -19.12
CA ALA A 7 -28.07 38.25 -19.25
C ALA A 7 -27.02 39.19 -19.86
N ALA A 8 -25.72 38.88 -19.68
CA ALA A 8 -24.62 39.62 -20.29
C ALA A 8 -24.37 39.26 -21.76
N ALA A 9 -24.97 38.18 -22.28
CA ALA A 9 -24.86 37.79 -23.67
C ALA A 9 -25.71 38.71 -24.58
N PRO A 10 -25.28 38.96 -25.83
CA PRO A 10 -26.04 39.76 -26.79
C PRO A 10 -27.48 39.25 -26.97
N PRO A 11 -28.49 40.13 -27.16
CA PRO A 11 -29.91 39.73 -27.18
C PRO A 11 -30.25 38.64 -28.20
N HIS A 12 -29.51 38.57 -29.31
CA HIS A 12 -29.70 37.58 -30.37
C HIS A 12 -29.14 36.19 -30.03
N GLU A 13 -28.30 36.07 -29.00
CA GLU A 13 -27.70 34.80 -28.56
C GLU A 13 -28.41 34.22 -27.33
N GLN A 14 -29.29 34.97 -26.66
CA GLN A 14 -29.93 34.57 -25.39
C GLN A 14 -30.91 33.39 -25.51
N THR A 15 -31.51 33.19 -26.68
CA THR A 15 -32.48 32.13 -26.97
C THR A 15 -31.84 30.78 -27.31
N GLY A 16 -30.52 30.73 -27.53
CA GLY A 16 -29.73 29.52 -27.73
C GLY A 16 -28.47 29.45 -26.85
N TRP A 17 -28.40 30.33 -25.85
CA TRP A 17 -27.20 30.52 -25.04
C TRP A 17 -26.81 29.24 -24.30
N GLN A 18 -25.58 28.79 -24.50
CA GLN A 18 -24.97 27.73 -23.73
C GLN A 18 -23.77 28.27 -22.95
N PRO A 19 -23.63 27.92 -21.66
CA PRO A 19 -22.51 28.38 -20.87
C PRO A 19 -21.21 27.73 -21.34
N THR A 20 -20.15 28.52 -21.45
CA THR A 20 -18.79 27.99 -21.68
C THR A 20 -18.29 27.24 -20.44
N ALA A 21 -17.30 26.36 -20.60
CA ALA A 21 -16.71 25.59 -19.50
C ALA A 21 -16.24 26.49 -18.34
N SER A 22 -15.67 27.67 -18.65
CA SER A 22 -15.24 28.65 -17.66
C SER A 22 -16.41 29.26 -16.86
N GLN A 23 -17.55 29.52 -17.51
CA GLN A 23 -18.76 30.06 -16.88
C GLN A 23 -19.46 29.01 -16.01
N VAL A 24 -19.47 27.75 -16.45
CA VAL A 24 -19.93 26.61 -15.63
C VAL A 24 -19.04 26.47 -14.38
N GLN A 25 -17.72 26.52 -14.53
CA GLN A 25 -16.80 26.46 -13.39
C GLN A 25 -16.99 27.65 -12.43
N ALA A 26 -17.19 28.86 -12.94
CA ALA A 26 -17.48 30.03 -12.11
C ALA A 26 -18.79 29.87 -11.33
N ALA A 27 -19.82 29.30 -11.95
CA ALA A 27 -21.08 28.99 -11.28
C ALA A 27 -20.93 27.90 -10.20
N ILE A 28 -20.17 26.85 -10.48
CA ILE A 28 -19.86 25.80 -9.49
C ILE A 28 -19.08 26.39 -8.31
N ARG A 29 -18.06 27.24 -8.56
CA ARG A 29 -17.31 27.92 -7.49
C ARG A 29 -18.21 28.81 -6.63
N ALA A 30 -19.14 29.54 -7.25
CA ALA A 30 -20.10 30.37 -6.51
C ALA A 30 -21.08 29.53 -5.69
N ALA A 31 -21.61 28.44 -6.25
CA ALA A 31 -22.46 27.50 -5.52
C ALA A 31 -21.72 26.89 -4.32
N ARG A 32 -20.44 26.52 -4.50
CA ARG A 32 -19.58 26.01 -3.41
C ARG A 32 -19.32 27.04 -2.33
N ARG A 33 -19.19 28.34 -2.64
CA ARG A 33 -19.07 29.40 -1.64
C ARG A 33 -20.34 29.56 -0.79
N VAL A 34 -21.51 29.35 -1.39
CA VAL A 34 -22.79 29.37 -0.67
C VAL A 34 -22.98 28.11 0.19
N GLN A 35 -22.45 26.97 -0.27
CA GLN A 35 -22.48 25.70 0.46
C GLN A 35 -21.33 25.52 1.46
N ALA A 36 -20.34 26.42 1.48
CA ALA A 36 -19.22 26.35 2.42
C ALA A 36 -19.68 26.79 3.81
N PHE A 37 -19.59 25.87 4.78
CA PHE A 37 -19.86 26.17 6.19
C PHE A 37 -18.71 26.97 6.81
N PRO A 38 -18.99 27.84 7.82
CA PRO A 38 -17.95 28.59 8.51
C PRO A 38 -16.95 27.65 9.21
N GLU A 39 -15.66 27.98 9.09
CA GLU A 39 -14.54 27.19 9.65
C GLU A 39 -14.50 27.09 11.19
N THR A 40 -15.45 27.70 11.89
CA THR A 40 -15.48 27.81 13.36
C THR A 40 -15.72 26.50 14.10
N ALA A 41 -16.00 25.39 13.41
CA ALA A 41 -16.14 24.07 14.04
C ALA A 41 -14.83 23.26 14.15
N LYS A 42 -13.68 23.82 13.71
CA LYS A 42 -12.39 23.10 13.73
C LYS A 42 -11.64 23.16 15.07
N GLN A 43 -12.07 23.95 16.06
CA GLN A 43 -11.29 24.15 17.29
C GLN A 43 -11.58 23.22 18.47
N ASP A 44 -12.59 22.33 18.41
CA ASP A 44 -12.97 21.52 19.57
C ASP A 44 -12.50 20.05 19.54
N ASN A 45 -11.61 19.66 18.61
CA ASN A 45 -11.36 18.24 18.33
C ASN A 45 -9.90 17.75 18.43
N GLU A 46 -9.00 18.45 19.13
CA GLU A 46 -7.63 17.96 19.36
C GLU A 46 -7.51 16.89 20.48
N GLY A 47 -8.61 16.51 21.14
CA GLY A 47 -8.54 15.68 22.36
C GLY A 47 -9.22 14.32 22.34
N ARG A 48 -9.90 13.90 21.26
CA ARG A 48 -10.65 12.63 21.25
C ARG A 48 -10.27 11.79 20.06
N ARG A 49 -9.57 10.68 20.33
CA ARG A 49 -9.46 9.51 19.44
C ARG A 49 -10.77 9.39 18.68
N LEU A 50 -10.70 9.58 17.36
CA LEU A 50 -11.84 9.49 16.44
C LEU A 50 -12.50 8.13 16.63
N SER A 51 -13.50 8.06 17.51
CA SER A 51 -14.51 7.02 17.44
C SER A 51 -15.02 7.08 16.01
N ARG A 52 -14.84 5.98 15.27
CA ARG A 52 -15.34 5.74 13.91
C ARG A 52 -16.87 5.90 13.90
N GLY A 53 -17.34 7.13 13.99
CA GLY A 53 -18.74 7.49 14.03
C GLY A 53 -19.33 7.23 12.66
N THR A 54 -20.38 6.41 12.63
CA THR A 54 -21.28 6.28 11.49
C THR A 54 -21.66 7.70 11.04
N PRO A 55 -21.50 8.05 9.75
CA PRO A 55 -21.84 9.38 9.27
C PRO A 55 -23.29 9.69 9.64
N ARG A 56 -23.50 10.81 10.34
CA ARG A 56 -24.78 11.15 10.97
C ARG A 56 -25.84 11.54 9.94
N ASP A 57 -25.40 11.91 8.74
CA ASP A 57 -26.25 12.27 7.60
C ASP A 57 -25.64 11.82 6.25
N TYR A 58 -26.47 11.71 5.21
CA TYR A 58 -26.06 11.36 3.84
C TYR A 58 -25.14 12.43 3.23
N THR A 59 -25.35 13.70 3.57
CA THR A 59 -24.51 14.81 3.09
C THR A 59 -23.05 14.69 3.58
N GLU A 60 -22.85 14.29 4.84
CA GLU A 60 -21.54 14.00 5.43
C GLU A 60 -20.85 12.81 4.73
N ARG A 61 -21.62 11.83 4.24
CA ARG A 61 -21.07 10.73 3.42
C ARG A 61 -20.61 11.19 2.06
N VAL A 62 -21.36 12.07 1.39
CA VAL A 62 -20.97 12.61 0.07
C VAL A 62 -19.67 13.41 0.18
N GLY A 63 -19.48 14.15 1.26
CA GLY A 63 -18.21 14.85 1.53
C GLY A 63 -17.03 13.91 1.76
N ARG A 64 -17.27 12.72 2.34
CA ARG A 64 -16.22 11.76 2.74
C ARG A 64 -15.95 10.63 1.74
N GLN A 65 -16.93 10.27 0.92
CA GLN A 65 -16.88 9.11 -0.01
C GLN A 65 -17.36 9.48 -1.42
N GLY A 66 -17.83 10.71 -1.63
CA GLY A 66 -18.30 11.21 -2.91
C GLY A 66 -17.33 12.23 -3.52
N GLY A 67 -17.87 13.27 -4.15
CA GLY A 67 -17.06 14.36 -4.72
C GLY A 67 -16.39 14.04 -6.05
N LEU A 68 -16.77 12.93 -6.72
CA LEU A 68 -16.26 12.59 -8.04
C LEU A 68 -16.64 13.66 -9.06
N THR A 69 -15.61 14.30 -9.63
CA THR A 69 -15.75 15.21 -10.76
C THR A 69 -15.88 14.42 -12.05
N ALA A 70 -16.23 15.10 -13.15
CA ALA A 70 -16.21 14.47 -14.48
C ALA A 70 -14.84 13.87 -14.82
N LEU A 71 -13.74 14.54 -14.41
CA LEU A 71 -12.39 14.04 -14.64
C LEU A 71 -12.09 12.79 -13.81
N LEU A 72 -12.50 12.76 -12.54
CA LEU A 72 -12.36 11.58 -11.68
C LEU A 72 -13.17 10.38 -12.23
N HIS A 73 -14.36 10.62 -12.79
CA HIS A 73 -15.13 9.58 -13.47
C HIS A 73 -14.45 9.09 -14.76
N ALA A 74 -13.90 9.99 -15.59
CA ALA A 74 -13.16 9.61 -16.78
C ALA A 74 -11.90 8.81 -16.43
N ALA A 75 -11.16 9.23 -15.39
CA ALA A 75 -10.00 8.54 -14.85
C ALA A 75 -10.34 7.12 -14.37
N ARG A 76 -11.46 6.96 -13.66
CA ARG A 76 -11.92 5.65 -13.17
C ARG A 76 -12.28 4.68 -14.30
N GLN A 77 -12.74 5.18 -15.44
CA GLN A 77 -13.14 4.36 -16.58
C GLN A 77 -12.02 4.20 -17.62
N GLY A 78 -10.89 4.89 -17.45
CA GLY A 78 -9.79 4.86 -18.43
C GLY A 78 -10.09 5.57 -19.74
N HIS A 79 -11.08 6.48 -19.75
CA HIS A 79 -11.47 7.18 -20.98
C HIS A 79 -10.49 8.33 -21.28
N ILE A 80 -9.37 8.00 -21.92
CA ILE A 80 -8.26 8.93 -22.18
C ILE A 80 -8.73 10.19 -22.91
N ASP A 81 -9.45 10.04 -24.02
CA ASP A 81 -9.89 11.18 -24.83
C ASP A 81 -10.80 12.13 -24.04
N VAL A 82 -11.70 11.58 -23.22
CA VAL A 82 -12.60 12.36 -22.37
C VAL A 82 -11.82 13.08 -21.27
N ALA A 83 -10.91 12.38 -20.60
CA ALA A 83 -10.06 12.97 -19.57
C ALA A 83 -9.22 14.12 -20.12
N MET A 84 -8.58 13.92 -21.29
CA MET A 84 -7.79 14.96 -21.94
C MET A 84 -8.65 16.14 -22.40
N ALA A 85 -9.82 15.91 -22.98
CA ALA A 85 -10.74 16.98 -23.34
C ALA A 85 -11.17 17.83 -22.12
N LEU A 86 -11.42 17.19 -20.97
CA LEU A 86 -11.74 17.88 -19.72
C LEU A 86 -10.57 18.73 -19.22
N VAL A 87 -9.35 18.18 -19.20
CA VAL A 87 -8.14 18.92 -18.81
C VAL A 87 -7.91 20.11 -19.75
N TYR A 88 -8.04 19.93 -21.07
CA TYR A 88 -7.95 21.01 -22.05
C TYR A 88 -9.04 22.08 -21.87
N ALA A 89 -10.23 21.69 -21.42
CA ALA A 89 -11.31 22.62 -21.09
C ALA A 89 -11.12 23.35 -19.75
N GLY A 90 -9.99 23.12 -19.06
CA GLY A 90 -9.64 23.77 -17.79
C GLY A 90 -10.14 23.04 -16.55
N ALA A 91 -10.42 21.74 -16.64
CA ALA A 91 -10.58 20.91 -15.44
C ALA A 91 -9.24 20.88 -14.67
N ASP A 92 -9.33 21.10 -13.37
CA ASP A 92 -8.20 20.99 -12.45
C ASP A 92 -7.75 19.52 -12.37
N VAL A 93 -6.53 19.26 -12.85
CA VAL A 93 -5.93 17.92 -12.99
C VAL A 93 -5.72 17.23 -11.65
N ASP A 94 -5.63 18.01 -10.57
CA ASP A 94 -5.39 17.55 -9.20
C ASP A 94 -6.64 17.62 -8.33
N ARG A 95 -7.81 17.86 -8.93
CA ARG A 95 -9.04 17.98 -8.17
C ARG A 95 -9.45 16.64 -7.55
N VAL A 96 -9.23 16.52 -6.24
CA VAL A 96 -9.51 15.31 -5.47
C VAL A 96 -11.00 15.05 -5.18
N SER A 97 -11.34 13.78 -4.96
CA SER A 97 -12.60 13.31 -4.38
C SER A 97 -12.68 13.55 -2.87
N GLY A 98 -13.79 13.15 -2.25
CA GLY A 98 -14.04 13.31 -0.81
C GLY A 98 -13.10 12.52 0.12
N ASP A 99 -12.42 11.50 -0.39
CA ASP A 99 -11.38 10.72 0.30
C ASP A 99 -9.95 11.13 -0.09
N HIS A 100 -9.81 12.33 -0.67
CA HIS A 100 -8.56 12.92 -1.16
C HIS A 100 -7.88 12.15 -2.30
N THR A 101 -8.61 11.31 -3.03
CA THR A 101 -8.07 10.61 -4.19
C THR A 101 -8.00 11.52 -5.42
N SER A 102 -6.82 11.72 -6.00
CA SER A 102 -6.61 12.51 -7.22
C SER A 102 -7.01 11.73 -8.50
N PRO A 103 -7.25 12.41 -9.64
CA PRO A 103 -7.45 11.74 -10.92
C PRO A 103 -6.32 10.78 -11.31
N LEU A 104 -5.06 11.20 -11.07
CA LEU A 104 -3.88 10.35 -11.29
C LEU A 104 -3.94 9.08 -10.44
N GLN A 105 -4.22 9.21 -9.13
CA GLN A 105 -4.36 8.09 -8.22
C GLN A 105 -5.49 7.13 -8.65
N ILE A 106 -6.65 7.67 -9.05
CA ILE A 106 -7.77 6.85 -9.54
C ILE A 106 -7.38 6.07 -10.79
N ALA A 107 -6.74 6.71 -11.78
CA ALA A 107 -6.30 6.05 -13.00
C ALA A 107 -5.35 4.89 -12.67
N THR A 108 -4.34 5.13 -11.84
CA THR A 108 -3.35 4.13 -11.41
C THR A 108 -3.99 2.99 -10.64
N MET A 109 -4.91 3.26 -9.71
CA MET A 109 -5.61 2.24 -8.92
C MET A 109 -6.55 1.34 -9.75
N ASN A 110 -6.97 1.80 -10.93
CA ASN A 110 -7.79 1.01 -11.85
C ASN A 110 -6.97 0.41 -13.00
N GLY A 111 -5.66 0.62 -13.02
CA GLY A 111 -4.77 0.08 -14.06
C GLY A 111 -4.86 0.77 -15.40
N HIS A 112 -5.32 2.02 -15.43
CA HIS A 112 -5.29 2.84 -16.64
C HIS A 112 -3.95 3.57 -16.73
N PHE A 113 -2.88 2.81 -16.92
CA PHE A 113 -1.50 3.30 -16.97
C PHE A 113 -1.24 4.29 -18.10
N ASP A 114 -1.80 4.07 -19.29
CA ASP A 114 -1.67 5.03 -20.40
C ASP A 114 -2.29 6.38 -20.02
N LEU A 115 -3.44 6.35 -19.35
CA LEU A 115 -4.08 7.56 -18.83
C LEU A 115 -3.26 8.20 -17.71
N ALA A 116 -2.68 7.40 -16.81
CA ALA A 116 -1.81 7.91 -15.75
C ALA A 116 -0.61 8.67 -16.33
N LEU A 117 0.07 8.11 -17.34
CA LEU A 117 1.15 8.79 -18.06
C LEU A 117 0.68 10.11 -18.68
N ARG A 118 -0.48 10.11 -19.36
CA ARG A 118 -1.05 11.35 -19.92
C ARG A 118 -1.36 12.40 -18.84
N LEU A 119 -1.81 12.00 -17.66
CA LEU A 119 -2.05 12.94 -16.56
C LEU A 119 -0.74 13.52 -16.01
N ILE A 120 0.31 12.71 -15.89
CA ILE A 120 1.66 13.15 -15.51
C ILE A 120 2.20 14.16 -16.53
N GLU A 121 2.06 13.90 -17.83
CA GLU A 121 2.42 14.84 -18.91
C GLU A 121 1.67 16.20 -18.80
N ARG A 122 0.50 16.22 -18.16
CA ARG A 122 -0.28 17.45 -17.90
C ARG A 122 0.04 18.11 -16.56
N GLY A 123 1.07 17.64 -15.87
CA GLY A 123 1.52 18.22 -14.61
C GLY A 123 0.66 17.83 -13.41
N ALA A 124 0.02 16.65 -13.43
CA ALA A 124 -0.61 16.10 -12.24
C ALA A 124 0.43 15.90 -11.13
N ASP A 125 0.11 16.32 -9.91
CA ASP A 125 0.99 16.17 -8.76
C ASP A 125 1.06 14.69 -8.33
N PRO A 126 2.25 14.04 -8.41
CA PRO A 126 2.40 12.64 -8.09
C PRO A 126 2.41 12.36 -6.58
N ASN A 127 2.37 13.40 -5.73
CA ASN A 127 2.45 13.27 -4.27
C ASN A 127 1.11 13.43 -3.54
N ILE A 128 0.00 13.62 -4.28
CA ILE A 128 -1.33 13.70 -3.66
C ILE A 128 -1.72 12.33 -3.08
N ALA A 129 -1.69 12.25 -1.76
CA ALA A 129 -2.04 11.05 -1.00
C ALA A 129 -3.53 11.00 -0.67
N THR A 130 -4.08 9.77 -0.70
CA THR A 130 -5.43 9.48 -0.17
C THR A 130 -5.48 9.65 1.35
N ASP A 131 -6.68 9.61 1.95
CA ASP A 131 -6.85 9.53 3.41
C ASP A 131 -6.03 8.41 4.08
N GLY A 132 -5.75 7.32 3.34
CA GLY A 132 -4.92 6.20 3.79
C GLY A 132 -3.42 6.44 3.68
N GLY A 133 -2.98 7.60 3.19
CA GLY A 133 -1.57 7.93 2.96
C GLY A 133 -0.96 7.32 1.70
N ALA A 134 -1.74 6.60 0.87
CA ALA A 134 -1.23 6.03 -0.36
C ALA A 134 -1.16 7.06 -1.50
N THR A 135 -0.03 7.06 -2.19
CA THR A 135 0.27 7.87 -3.39
C THR A 135 0.19 7.02 -4.68
N PRO A 136 0.22 7.65 -5.86
CA PRO A 136 0.26 6.97 -7.15
C PRO A 136 1.38 5.94 -7.25
N LEU A 137 2.54 6.23 -6.69
CA LEU A 137 3.70 5.33 -6.71
C LEU A 137 3.41 4.02 -5.97
N PHE A 138 2.82 4.10 -4.77
CA PHE A 138 2.42 2.92 -4.02
C PHE A 138 1.30 2.15 -4.74
N ALA A 139 0.36 2.85 -5.36
CA ALA A 139 -0.76 2.25 -6.08
C ALA A 139 -0.30 1.46 -7.32
N ALA A 140 0.65 1.99 -8.11
CA ALA A 140 1.18 1.32 -9.29
C ALA A 140 1.78 -0.05 -8.94
N LEU A 141 2.62 -0.08 -7.90
CA LEU A 141 3.22 -1.32 -7.37
C LEU A 141 2.18 -2.29 -6.84
N ASN A 142 1.25 -1.79 -6.04
CA ASN A 142 0.23 -2.63 -5.47
C ASN A 142 -0.66 -3.26 -6.55
N LEU A 143 -1.00 -2.50 -7.59
CA LEU A 143 -1.86 -2.96 -8.68
C LEU A 143 -1.21 -4.12 -9.46
N GLN A 144 0.07 -4.00 -9.79
CA GLN A 144 0.77 -5.02 -10.59
C GLN A 144 0.64 -6.42 -9.99
N TRP A 145 0.83 -6.51 -8.67
CA TRP A 145 0.90 -7.78 -7.94
C TRP A 145 -0.41 -8.19 -7.28
N ALA A 146 -1.49 -7.44 -7.50
CA ALA A 146 -2.80 -7.73 -6.95
C ALA A 146 -3.61 -8.69 -7.84
N PRO A 147 -4.41 -9.61 -7.24
CA PRO A 147 -5.24 -10.54 -8.00
C PRO A 147 -6.22 -9.83 -8.94
N ARG A 148 -6.01 -9.98 -10.25
CA ARG A 148 -6.76 -9.22 -11.26
C ARG A 148 -8.23 -9.63 -11.41
N ALA A 149 -8.59 -10.83 -10.96
CA ALA A 149 -9.94 -11.40 -11.09
C ALA A 149 -11.04 -10.63 -10.34
N ARG A 150 -10.67 -9.72 -9.41
CA ARG A 150 -11.62 -8.99 -8.57
C ARG A 150 -11.76 -7.51 -8.93
N TYR A 151 -11.09 -7.06 -9.98
CA TYR A 151 -11.25 -5.68 -10.45
C TYR A 151 -12.60 -5.45 -11.10
N PRO A 152 -13.14 -4.23 -11.04
CA PRO A 152 -14.34 -3.85 -11.80
C PRO A 152 -14.18 -4.09 -13.31
N GLN A 153 -12.95 -3.97 -13.83
CA GLN A 153 -12.61 -4.19 -15.24
C GLN A 153 -11.38 -5.11 -15.38
N PRO A 154 -11.53 -6.44 -15.21
CA PRO A 154 -10.40 -7.37 -15.14
C PRO A 154 -9.50 -7.40 -16.38
N ARG A 155 -10.02 -7.01 -17.55
CA ARG A 155 -9.32 -7.03 -18.84
C ARG A 155 -8.83 -5.67 -19.33
N ALA A 156 -9.09 -4.58 -18.59
CA ALA A 156 -8.66 -3.24 -19.03
C ALA A 156 -7.15 -3.15 -19.21
N HIS A 157 -6.38 -3.90 -18.40
CA HIS A 157 -4.94 -3.99 -18.52
C HIS A 157 -4.43 -4.61 -19.83
N ASP A 158 -5.22 -5.46 -20.51
CA ASP A 158 -4.87 -6.03 -21.82
C ASP A 158 -4.78 -4.95 -22.90
N GLN A 159 -5.43 -3.80 -22.66
CA GLN A 159 -5.53 -2.67 -23.59
C GLN A 159 -4.52 -1.58 -23.28
N GLN A 160 -3.67 -1.76 -22.27
CA GLN A 160 -2.65 -0.78 -21.91
C GLN A 160 -1.34 -1.07 -22.62
N GLU A 161 -0.73 -0.04 -23.19
CA GLU A 161 0.61 -0.14 -23.77
C GLU A 161 1.68 0.04 -22.68
N ALA A 162 1.44 0.97 -21.75
CA ALA A 162 2.32 1.25 -20.64
C ALA A 162 2.30 0.13 -19.58
N THR A 163 3.48 -0.20 -19.08
CA THR A 163 3.68 -1.08 -17.94
C THR A 163 3.63 -0.30 -16.62
N TYR A 164 3.51 -1.03 -15.50
CA TYR A 164 3.59 -0.41 -14.18
C TYR A 164 4.96 0.24 -13.91
N LEU A 165 6.05 -0.31 -14.47
CA LEU A 165 7.39 0.26 -14.35
C LEU A 165 7.50 1.59 -15.09
N ASP A 166 6.91 1.69 -16.29
CA ASP A 166 6.89 2.95 -17.05
C ASP A 166 6.17 4.05 -16.27
N VAL A 167 5.05 3.70 -15.62
CA VAL A 167 4.32 4.63 -14.74
C VAL A 167 5.14 4.99 -13.51
N MET A 168 5.80 4.03 -12.87
CA MET A 168 6.65 4.30 -11.72
C MET A 168 7.81 5.24 -12.07
N GLU A 169 8.50 4.99 -13.18
CA GLU A 169 9.59 5.82 -13.67
C GLU A 169 9.08 7.25 -13.94
N ALA A 170 7.98 7.39 -14.68
CA ALA A 170 7.38 8.70 -14.94
C ALA A 170 6.94 9.45 -13.67
N LEU A 171 6.41 8.74 -12.66
CA LEU A 171 6.06 9.33 -11.37
C LEU A 171 7.30 9.85 -10.63
N LEU A 172 8.36 9.04 -10.59
CA LEU A 172 9.61 9.39 -9.93
C LEU A 172 10.32 10.56 -10.63
N GLU A 173 10.32 10.59 -11.97
CA GLU A 173 10.81 11.72 -12.77
C GLU A 173 9.99 12.99 -12.56
N ALA A 174 8.67 12.85 -12.34
CA ALA A 174 7.79 13.96 -11.98
C ALA A 174 7.95 14.43 -10.52
N GLY A 175 8.84 13.82 -9.74
CA GLY A 175 9.14 14.22 -8.36
C GLY A 175 8.29 13.52 -7.30
N ALA A 176 7.80 12.31 -7.56
CA ALA A 176 7.19 11.48 -6.52
C ALA A 176 8.21 11.16 -5.42
N ASP A 177 7.82 11.34 -4.15
CA ASP A 177 8.63 10.92 -3.01
C ASP A 177 8.51 9.38 -2.81
N PRO A 178 9.60 8.61 -2.97
CA PRO A 178 9.57 7.16 -2.81
C PRO A 178 9.45 6.69 -1.35
N ASN A 179 9.53 7.60 -0.38
CA ASN A 179 9.53 7.31 1.05
C ASN A 179 8.21 7.68 1.74
N VAL A 180 7.17 8.06 0.98
CA VAL A 180 5.85 8.33 1.55
C VAL A 180 5.32 7.09 2.24
N ARG A 181 4.85 7.29 3.47
CA ARG A 181 4.31 6.24 4.34
C ARG A 181 2.80 6.28 4.33
N THR A 182 2.21 5.12 4.15
CA THR A 182 0.78 4.88 4.40
C THR A 182 0.46 5.06 5.89
N ASN A 183 -0.81 5.33 6.19
CA ASN A 183 -1.28 5.66 7.56
C ASN A 183 -2.40 4.73 8.06
N ASN A 184 -2.87 3.79 7.24
CA ASN A 184 -3.87 2.80 7.59
C ASN A 184 -3.95 1.68 6.54
N HIS A 185 -4.79 0.68 6.81
CA HIS A 185 -5.24 -0.27 5.81
C HIS A 185 -5.91 0.46 4.63
N LEU A 186 -5.42 0.22 3.42
CA LEU A 186 -5.92 0.85 2.20
C LEU A 186 -7.17 0.11 1.71
N TRP A 187 -8.26 0.85 1.48
CA TRP A 187 -9.55 0.23 1.15
C TRP A 187 -9.51 -0.63 -0.12
N TYR A 188 -8.72 -0.24 -1.13
CA TYR A 188 -8.62 -0.98 -2.37
C TYR A 188 -7.78 -2.27 -2.25
N MET A 189 -6.96 -2.40 -1.20
CA MET A 189 -6.28 -3.66 -0.88
C MET A 189 -7.25 -4.72 -0.33
N SER A 190 -8.43 -4.32 0.16
CA SER A 190 -9.45 -5.27 0.63
C SER A 190 -10.01 -6.15 -0.49
N TYR A 191 -10.07 -5.65 -1.74
CA TYR A 191 -10.47 -6.46 -2.89
C TYR A 191 -9.38 -7.48 -3.27
N ASN A 192 -8.14 -7.13 -3.01
CA ASN A 192 -6.97 -7.92 -3.38
C ASN A 192 -6.68 -9.03 -2.38
N HIS A 193 -7.20 -8.94 -1.15
CA HIS A 193 -6.86 -9.88 -0.07
C HIS A 193 -5.34 -10.05 0.03
N CYS A 194 -4.60 -8.96 -0.24
CA CYS A 194 -3.15 -8.99 -0.24
C CYS A 194 -2.67 -8.42 1.08
N CYS A 195 -1.80 -9.19 1.72
CA CYS A 195 -1.15 -8.85 2.98
C CYS A 195 -2.05 -8.97 4.21
N SER A 196 -1.81 -10.00 5.02
CA SER A 196 -2.37 -10.10 6.37
C SER A 196 -1.70 -9.12 7.34
N GLU A 197 -0.50 -8.65 6.98
CA GLU A 197 0.20 -7.62 7.73
C GLU A 197 -0.43 -6.24 7.53
N SER A 198 -0.40 -5.45 8.60
CA SER A 198 -0.77 -4.05 8.52
C SER A 198 0.19 -3.32 7.58
N VAL A 199 -0.35 -2.79 6.48
CA VAL A 199 0.39 -1.85 5.63
C VAL A 199 0.50 -0.47 6.27
N ASP A 200 0.12 -0.26 7.53
CA ASP A 200 0.33 1.03 8.20
C ASP A 200 1.83 1.34 8.30
N GLY A 201 2.23 2.53 7.86
CA GLY A 201 3.62 2.97 7.82
C GLY A 201 4.47 2.37 6.70
N ALA A 202 3.91 1.57 5.79
CA ALA A 202 4.62 0.98 4.66
C ALA A 202 5.02 2.05 3.62
N THR A 203 6.20 1.87 3.03
CA THR A 203 6.67 2.67 1.88
C THR A 203 6.47 1.91 0.57
N PRO A 204 6.55 2.58 -0.59
CA PRO A 204 6.70 1.93 -1.90
C PRO A 204 7.80 0.86 -1.91
N PHE A 205 8.96 1.14 -1.30
CA PHE A 205 10.06 0.17 -1.21
C PHE A 205 9.68 -1.07 -0.40
N TRP A 206 9.05 -0.88 0.77
CA TRP A 206 8.54 -1.99 1.56
C TRP A 206 7.54 -2.84 0.76
N ARG A 207 6.64 -2.19 0.01
CA ARG A 207 5.64 -2.88 -0.81
C ARG A 207 6.28 -3.67 -1.96
N ALA A 208 7.35 -3.16 -2.57
CA ALA A 208 8.11 -3.86 -3.61
C ALA A 208 8.85 -5.09 -3.02
N ALA A 209 9.48 -4.93 -1.86
CA ALA A 209 10.12 -6.04 -1.14
C ALA A 209 9.11 -7.14 -0.76
N TYR A 210 7.93 -6.75 -0.27
CA TYR A 210 6.83 -7.67 0.01
C TYR A 210 6.33 -8.41 -1.24
N ALA A 211 6.37 -7.76 -2.40
CA ALA A 211 6.04 -8.37 -3.70
C ALA A 211 7.18 -9.21 -4.30
N THR A 212 8.34 -9.27 -3.65
CA THR A 212 9.57 -9.86 -4.19
C THR A 212 9.96 -9.30 -5.57
N ASP A 213 9.68 -8.01 -5.79
CA ASP A 213 9.87 -7.31 -7.06
C ASP A 213 11.21 -6.55 -7.07
N VAL A 214 12.26 -7.24 -7.53
CA VAL A 214 13.62 -6.68 -7.59
C VAL A 214 13.73 -5.51 -8.58
N ALA A 215 12.99 -5.55 -9.68
CA ALA A 215 13.03 -4.47 -10.68
C ALA A 215 12.50 -3.16 -10.09
N ALA A 216 11.35 -3.23 -9.42
CA ALA A 216 10.80 -2.10 -8.68
C ALA A 216 11.72 -1.61 -7.56
N MET A 217 12.30 -2.52 -6.78
CA MET A 217 13.22 -2.14 -5.70
C MET A 217 14.46 -1.39 -6.24
N LYS A 218 15.04 -1.85 -7.36
CA LYS A 218 16.17 -1.18 -8.03
C LYS A 218 15.78 0.20 -8.54
N LEU A 219 14.62 0.32 -9.19
CA LEU A 219 14.10 1.59 -9.67
C LEU A 219 13.89 2.59 -8.52
N LEU A 220 13.28 2.16 -7.42
CA LEU A 220 13.06 3.00 -6.24
C LEU A 220 14.38 3.46 -5.59
N MET A 221 15.37 2.57 -5.47
CA MET A 221 16.68 2.93 -4.93
C MET A 221 17.40 3.97 -5.79
N ALA A 222 17.29 3.86 -7.12
CA ALA A 222 17.87 4.85 -8.04
C ALA A 222 17.32 6.27 -7.82
N HIS A 223 16.11 6.40 -7.25
CA HIS A 223 15.45 7.67 -6.95
C HIS A 223 15.42 8.02 -5.45
N GLY A 224 16.27 7.39 -4.63
CA GLY A 224 16.45 7.80 -3.22
C GLY A 224 15.47 7.17 -2.22
N ALA A 225 14.92 6.00 -2.53
CA ALA A 225 14.20 5.21 -1.54
C ALA A 225 15.10 4.78 -0.38
N ASP A 226 14.56 4.80 0.84
CA ASP A 226 15.22 4.29 2.04
C ASP A 226 14.73 2.85 2.33
N PRO A 227 15.63 1.85 2.22
CA PRO A 227 15.31 0.45 2.45
C PRO A 227 15.18 0.09 3.95
N ASN A 228 15.45 1.02 4.85
CA ASN A 228 15.42 0.81 6.30
C ASN A 228 14.18 1.43 6.97
N ILE A 229 13.12 1.73 6.21
CA ILE A 229 11.85 2.18 6.78
C ILE A 229 10.92 0.98 7.01
N PRO A 230 10.67 0.57 8.26
CA PRO A 230 9.70 -0.48 8.56
C PRO A 230 8.26 0.04 8.55
N THR A 231 7.30 -0.87 8.53
CA THR A 231 5.89 -0.56 8.88
C THR A 231 5.78 -0.10 10.34
N ARG A 232 4.58 0.32 10.76
CA ARG A 232 4.28 0.64 12.16
C ARG A 232 3.77 -0.59 12.89
N ALA A 233 4.33 -0.85 14.07
CA ALA A 233 3.88 -1.93 14.94
C ALA A 233 2.40 -1.72 15.33
N PRO A 234 1.52 -2.72 15.14
CA PRO A 234 0.11 -2.62 15.51
C PRO A 234 -0.06 -2.49 17.03
N GLU A 235 -1.24 -2.02 17.43
CA GLU A 235 -1.64 -2.09 18.84
C GLU A 235 -1.70 -3.56 19.29
N PRO A 236 -1.05 -3.93 20.40
CA PRO A 236 -1.03 -5.31 20.89
C PRO A 236 -2.47 -5.75 21.17
N ARG A 237 -2.87 -6.84 20.50
CA ARG A 237 -4.16 -7.47 20.77
C ARG A 237 -4.05 -8.18 22.11
N ARG A 238 -4.70 -7.64 23.15
CA ARG A 238 -4.80 -8.32 24.46
C ARG A 238 -5.38 -9.72 24.27
N ARG A 239 -4.56 -10.76 24.33
CA ARG A 239 -5.01 -12.16 24.35
C ARG A 239 -5.08 -12.63 25.80
N ARG A 240 -5.87 -13.67 26.04
CA ARG A 240 -6.11 -14.21 27.39
C ARG A 240 -4.83 -14.79 28.02
N ASP A 241 -3.81 -15.07 27.21
CA ASP A 241 -2.56 -15.73 27.59
C ASP A 241 -1.35 -14.76 27.63
N ASP A 242 -1.54 -13.44 27.58
CA ASP A 242 -0.47 -12.42 27.60
C ASP A 242 0.31 -12.34 28.94
N ASN A 243 0.08 -13.27 29.87
CA ASN A 243 0.68 -13.30 31.19
C ASN A 243 2.04 -14.03 31.24
N PHE A 244 2.52 -14.57 30.12
CA PHE A 244 3.84 -15.20 30.06
C PHE A 244 4.95 -14.15 29.88
N PRO A 245 6.09 -14.28 30.58
CA PRO A 245 7.25 -13.41 30.37
C PRO A 245 7.75 -13.52 28.92
N ASP A 246 8.07 -12.38 28.30
CA ASP A 246 8.70 -12.32 26.97
C ASP A 246 10.10 -12.99 27.03
N PRO A 247 10.30 -14.14 26.36
CA PRO A 247 11.56 -14.88 26.40
C PRO A 247 12.60 -14.36 25.39
N SER A 248 12.25 -13.40 24.52
CA SER A 248 13.10 -12.92 23.44
C SER A 248 14.27 -12.04 23.91
N GLY A 249 14.19 -11.49 25.13
CA GLY A 249 15.16 -10.53 25.66
C GLY A 249 15.13 -9.15 24.98
N LEU A 250 14.18 -8.90 24.08
CA LEU A 250 14.04 -7.62 23.38
C LEU A 250 13.30 -6.58 24.24
N PRO A 251 13.59 -5.27 24.06
CA PRO A 251 12.78 -4.21 24.65
C PRO A 251 11.30 -4.38 24.29
N PRO A 252 10.34 -4.05 25.18
CA PRO A 252 8.92 -4.21 24.87
C PRO A 252 8.51 -3.51 23.58
N ALA A 253 7.68 -4.18 22.77
CA ALA A 253 7.14 -3.58 21.54
C ALA A 253 6.22 -2.40 21.88
N VAL A 254 6.50 -1.24 21.30
CA VAL A 254 5.71 -0.02 21.50
C VAL A 254 4.74 0.15 20.31
N PRO A 255 3.43 0.36 20.53
CA PRO A 255 2.49 0.65 19.47
C PRO A 255 2.94 1.85 18.62
N GLY A 256 2.91 1.70 17.29
CA GLY A 256 3.40 2.72 16.36
C GLY A 256 4.93 2.80 16.23
N GLY A 257 5.68 1.97 16.95
CA GLY A 257 7.13 1.77 16.78
C GLY A 257 7.48 1.01 15.50
N PRO A 258 8.73 0.57 15.32
CA PRO A 258 9.13 -0.22 14.17
C PRO A 258 8.38 -1.56 14.14
N GLY A 259 7.66 -1.79 13.05
CA GLY A 259 6.87 -2.98 12.76
C GLY A 259 7.70 -4.03 12.04
N VAL A 260 7.42 -4.19 10.75
CA VAL A 260 8.03 -5.17 9.86
C VAL A 260 8.97 -4.46 8.90
N TRP A 261 10.22 -4.89 8.85
CA TRP A 261 11.24 -4.36 7.95
C TRP A 261 11.13 -4.93 6.52
N PRO A 262 11.65 -4.25 5.49
CA PRO A 262 11.63 -4.78 4.11
C PRO A 262 12.28 -6.16 3.95
N LEU A 263 13.33 -6.48 4.70
CA LEU A 263 13.93 -7.83 4.71
C LEU A 263 12.92 -8.90 5.16
N HIS A 264 12.18 -8.63 6.24
CA HIS A 264 11.15 -9.54 6.73
C HIS A 264 10.03 -9.73 5.70
N ALA A 265 9.62 -8.64 5.06
CA ALA A 265 8.65 -8.66 3.97
C ALA A 265 9.12 -9.55 2.81
N ALA A 266 10.37 -9.39 2.37
CA ALA A 266 10.99 -10.21 1.32
C ALA A 266 11.28 -11.66 1.75
N SER A 267 11.29 -11.98 3.04
CA SER A 267 11.49 -13.34 3.56
C SER A 267 10.20 -14.12 3.82
N GLY A 268 9.04 -13.47 3.72
CA GLY A 268 7.73 -14.13 3.75
C GLY A 268 6.92 -13.90 5.02
N VAL A 269 7.03 -12.70 5.61
CA VAL A 269 6.22 -12.30 6.77
C VAL A 269 4.74 -12.65 6.59
N GLY A 270 4.13 -13.19 7.65
CA GLY A 270 2.72 -13.55 7.66
C GLY A 270 2.39 -14.87 6.96
N TYR A 271 3.33 -15.58 6.31
CA TYR A 271 3.04 -16.84 5.62
C TYR A 271 2.31 -17.85 6.52
N GLY A 272 1.22 -18.48 6.04
CA GLY A 272 0.46 -19.48 6.79
C GLY A 272 -0.55 -18.93 7.80
N GLU A 273 -0.58 -17.63 8.10
CA GLU A 273 -1.52 -17.02 9.05
C GLU A 273 -2.96 -16.84 8.52
N GLY A 274 -3.19 -17.08 7.22
CA GLY A 274 -4.49 -16.85 6.58
C GLY A 274 -4.50 -17.08 5.08
N PHE A 275 -5.66 -16.92 4.44
CA PHE A 275 -5.79 -17.02 2.98
C PHE A 275 -4.99 -15.92 2.26
N GLU A 276 -5.01 -14.72 2.83
CA GLU A 276 -4.36 -13.50 2.34
C GLU A 276 -2.83 -13.58 2.47
N SER A 277 -2.39 -14.18 3.57
CA SER A 277 -1.03 -14.64 3.90
C SER A 277 -0.48 -15.81 3.09
N ASN A 278 -1.25 -16.41 2.20
CA ASN A 278 -0.74 -17.46 1.32
C ASN A 278 -0.61 -16.96 -0.12
N ALA A 279 -1.02 -15.72 -0.38
CA ALA A 279 -0.98 -15.08 -1.67
C ALA A 279 0.39 -14.44 -2.02
N HIS A 280 1.44 -14.59 -1.18
CA HIS A 280 2.78 -13.99 -1.40
C HIS A 280 3.54 -14.50 -2.65
N ARG A 281 2.89 -15.15 -3.61
CA ARG A 281 3.50 -15.65 -4.86
C ARG A 281 3.43 -14.59 -5.95
N HIS A 282 3.95 -13.40 -5.67
CA HIS A 282 3.84 -12.27 -6.59
C HIS A 282 4.80 -12.45 -7.77
N VAL A 283 6.09 -12.69 -7.51
CA VAL A 283 7.07 -13.09 -8.53
C VAL A 283 7.45 -14.56 -8.37
N PRO A 284 7.24 -15.43 -9.39
CA PRO A 284 7.78 -16.79 -9.39
C PRO A 284 9.29 -16.75 -9.16
N ASP A 285 9.76 -17.55 -8.20
CA ASP A 285 11.17 -17.64 -7.82
C ASP A 285 11.82 -16.31 -7.37
N GLY A 286 11.00 -15.31 -7.00
CA GLY A 286 11.48 -13.98 -6.60
C GLY A 286 12.05 -13.90 -5.18
N TRP A 287 11.80 -14.91 -4.33
CA TRP A 287 12.22 -14.93 -2.93
C TRP A 287 13.73 -14.82 -2.76
N MET A 288 14.48 -15.72 -3.39
CA MET A 288 15.93 -15.73 -3.29
C MET A 288 16.56 -14.46 -3.90
N PRO A 289 16.25 -14.05 -5.15
CA PRO A 289 16.79 -12.82 -5.73
C PRO A 289 16.49 -11.57 -4.89
N SER A 290 15.30 -11.48 -4.28
CA SER A 290 14.92 -10.33 -3.46
C SER A 290 15.74 -10.24 -2.18
N VAL A 291 15.93 -11.36 -1.49
CA VAL A 291 16.75 -11.39 -0.27
C VAL A 291 18.23 -11.18 -0.60
N GLN A 292 18.73 -11.75 -1.70
CA GLN A 292 20.10 -11.48 -2.19
C GLN A 292 20.32 -10.00 -2.46
N TYR A 293 19.40 -9.37 -3.19
CA TYR A 293 19.46 -7.94 -3.48
C TYR A 293 19.51 -7.10 -2.19
N LEU A 294 18.63 -7.38 -1.23
CA LEU A 294 18.58 -6.63 0.03
C LEU A 294 19.85 -6.80 0.88
N ILE A 295 20.42 -8.00 0.96
CA ILE A 295 21.59 -8.26 1.80
C ILE A 295 22.88 -7.83 1.10
N GLU A 296 23.06 -8.15 -0.18
CA GLU A 296 24.34 -7.98 -0.89
C GLU A 296 24.48 -6.63 -1.58
N GLU A 297 23.43 -6.14 -2.23
CA GLU A 297 23.48 -4.85 -2.95
C GLU A 297 23.08 -3.69 -2.03
N VAL A 298 22.05 -3.88 -1.20
CA VAL A 298 21.52 -2.82 -0.33
C VAL A 298 22.20 -2.77 1.04
N GLY A 299 22.66 -3.92 1.57
CA GLY A 299 23.36 -3.99 2.84
C GLY A 299 22.46 -3.87 4.08
N VAL A 300 21.23 -4.40 4.02
CA VAL A 300 20.32 -4.40 5.19
C VAL A 300 20.82 -5.37 6.27
N ASP A 301 20.49 -5.09 7.53
CA ASP A 301 20.83 -5.96 8.65
C ASP A 301 20.05 -7.29 8.58
N VAL A 302 20.78 -8.39 8.41
CA VAL A 302 20.24 -9.76 8.36
C VAL A 302 19.60 -10.19 9.69
N ASN A 303 20.04 -9.60 10.81
CA ASN A 303 19.60 -9.93 12.16
C ASN A 303 18.58 -8.94 12.72
N ALA A 304 18.05 -8.06 11.88
CA ALA A 304 16.94 -7.19 12.27
C ALA A 304 15.80 -8.00 12.88
N ARG A 305 15.11 -7.41 13.86
CA ARG A 305 13.98 -8.02 14.56
C ARG A 305 12.73 -7.21 14.31
N ASP A 306 11.65 -7.87 13.89
CA ASP A 306 10.34 -7.22 13.76
C ASP A 306 9.64 -7.06 15.12
N HIS A 307 8.44 -6.48 15.11
CA HIS A 307 7.67 -6.22 16.33
C HIS A 307 7.28 -7.48 17.12
N ASP A 308 7.09 -8.63 16.46
CA ASP A 308 6.86 -9.93 17.11
C ASP A 308 8.17 -10.58 17.58
N GLY A 309 9.30 -9.97 17.25
CA GLY A 309 10.63 -10.49 17.53
C GLY A 309 11.00 -11.64 16.60
N TYR A 310 10.49 -11.71 15.38
CA TYR A 310 11.04 -12.62 14.37
C TYR A 310 12.23 -11.98 13.66
N ASN A 311 13.13 -12.83 13.13
CA ASN A 311 14.11 -12.43 12.13
C ASN A 311 13.71 -13.02 10.76
N ALA A 312 14.46 -12.70 9.70
CA ALA A 312 14.20 -13.22 8.36
C ALA A 312 14.15 -14.76 8.29
N LEU A 313 14.94 -15.45 9.14
CA LEU A 313 15.02 -16.90 9.17
C LEU A 313 13.73 -17.54 9.69
N HIS A 314 13.05 -16.94 10.67
CA HIS A 314 11.74 -17.40 11.14
C HIS A 314 10.71 -17.43 10.00
N HIS A 315 10.67 -16.37 9.18
CA HIS A 315 9.73 -16.25 8.06
C HIS A 315 10.07 -17.23 6.93
N ALA A 316 11.36 -17.40 6.61
CA ALA A 316 11.80 -18.39 5.63
C ALA A 316 11.52 -19.84 6.09
N ALA A 317 11.73 -20.14 7.38
CA ALA A 317 11.45 -21.44 7.98
C ALA A 317 9.94 -21.76 7.99
N ALA A 318 9.08 -20.77 8.27
CA ALA A 318 7.62 -20.90 8.20
C ALA A 318 7.10 -21.35 6.83
N ARG A 319 7.88 -21.12 5.77
CA ARG A 319 7.60 -21.53 4.40
C ARG A 319 8.20 -22.87 4.01
N GLY A 320 9.11 -23.42 4.80
CA GLY A 320 9.91 -24.59 4.43
C GLY A 320 10.93 -24.31 3.33
N ASP A 321 11.35 -23.05 3.18
CA ASP A 321 12.29 -22.63 2.13
C ASP A 321 13.74 -22.95 2.55
N THR A 322 14.12 -24.23 2.46
CA THR A 322 15.43 -24.72 2.91
C THR A 322 16.59 -24.00 2.22
N GLU A 323 16.44 -23.65 0.94
CA GLU A 323 17.48 -22.94 0.19
C GLU A 323 17.71 -21.52 0.74
N LEU A 324 16.62 -20.76 0.92
CA LEU A 324 16.71 -19.43 1.51
C LEU A 324 17.23 -19.47 2.95
N VAL A 325 16.83 -20.47 3.74
CA VAL A 325 17.34 -20.66 5.10
C VAL A 325 18.85 -20.90 5.10
N ARG A 326 19.37 -21.79 4.23
CA ARG A 326 20.82 -22.03 4.10
C ARG A 326 21.57 -20.76 3.73
N TYR A 327 21.04 -20.00 2.78
CA TYR A 327 21.62 -18.73 2.37
C TYR A 327 21.67 -17.71 3.53
N LEU A 328 20.57 -17.55 4.28
CA LEU A 328 20.53 -16.64 5.42
C LEU A 328 21.54 -17.03 6.51
N VAL A 329 21.70 -18.33 6.78
CA VAL A 329 22.71 -18.85 7.71
C VAL A 329 24.13 -18.53 7.21
N GLU A 330 24.40 -18.71 5.92
CA GLU A 330 25.69 -18.34 5.32
C GLU A 330 26.00 -16.84 5.48
N LYS A 331 24.97 -15.99 5.42
CA LYS A 331 25.09 -14.54 5.66
C LYS A 331 25.13 -14.16 7.15
N GLY A 332 25.15 -15.12 8.07
CA GLY A 332 25.28 -14.87 9.51
C GLY A 332 23.98 -14.54 10.23
N ALA A 333 22.83 -15.00 9.71
CA ALA A 333 21.57 -14.93 10.43
C ALA A 333 21.60 -15.74 11.73
N ASP A 334 21.06 -15.19 12.81
CA ASP A 334 20.95 -15.85 14.11
C ASP A 334 19.89 -16.95 14.08
N VAL A 335 20.37 -18.19 14.11
CA VAL A 335 19.54 -19.40 14.11
C VAL A 335 18.85 -19.62 15.45
N MET A 336 19.43 -19.12 16.55
CA MET A 336 18.98 -19.34 17.93
C MET A 336 17.98 -18.30 18.41
N ALA A 337 17.66 -17.32 17.58
CA ALA A 337 16.83 -16.22 17.97
C ALA A 337 15.42 -16.71 18.35
N ILE A 338 14.84 -16.15 19.41
CA ILE A 338 13.54 -16.56 19.97
C ILE A 338 12.54 -15.40 19.85
N SER A 339 11.35 -15.67 19.32
CA SER A 339 10.29 -14.66 19.21
C SER A 339 9.74 -14.26 20.57
N ARG A 340 8.98 -13.16 20.63
CA ARG A 340 8.31 -12.73 21.86
C ARG A 340 7.27 -13.72 22.38
N ARG A 341 6.81 -14.62 21.51
CA ARG A 341 5.89 -15.72 21.83
C ARG A 341 6.62 -17.01 22.22
N GLY A 342 7.96 -17.00 22.26
CA GLY A 342 8.78 -18.16 22.59
C GLY A 342 9.04 -19.12 21.43
N GLN A 343 8.72 -18.74 20.19
CA GLN A 343 8.95 -19.60 19.03
C GLN A 343 10.40 -19.47 18.56
N THR A 344 11.03 -20.60 18.30
CA THR A 344 12.36 -20.67 17.68
C THR A 344 12.25 -20.76 16.15
N THR A 345 13.37 -20.64 15.45
CA THR A 345 13.42 -20.87 14.00
C THR A 345 12.99 -22.30 13.62
N ALA A 346 13.34 -23.31 14.44
CA ALA A 346 12.93 -24.70 14.26
C ALA A 346 11.41 -24.89 14.46
N ASP A 347 10.80 -24.22 15.45
CA ASP A 347 9.34 -24.24 15.64
C ASP A 347 8.60 -23.71 14.42
N MET A 348 9.17 -22.71 13.74
CA MET A 348 8.58 -22.17 12.51
C MET A 348 8.64 -23.18 11.36
N ALA A 349 9.63 -24.08 11.30
CA ALA A 349 9.65 -25.17 10.33
C ALA A 349 8.69 -26.31 10.72
N ASN A 350 8.33 -26.44 12.00
CA ASN A 350 7.47 -27.50 12.54
C ASN A 350 5.97 -27.16 12.51
N GLY A 351 5.48 -26.48 11.48
CA GLY A 351 4.05 -26.19 11.30
C GLY A 351 3.47 -25.21 12.35
N PRO A 352 3.91 -23.94 12.38
CA PRO A 352 3.53 -22.95 13.39
C PRO A 352 2.07 -22.48 13.29
N TYR A 353 1.36 -22.86 12.22
CA TYR A 353 -0.01 -22.46 11.94
C TYR A 353 -0.88 -23.67 11.60
N GLN A 354 -2.17 -23.59 11.93
CA GLN A 354 -3.14 -24.70 11.85
C GLN A 354 -3.24 -25.41 10.47
N ARG A 355 -2.73 -24.81 9.38
CA ARG A 355 -2.84 -25.34 8.01
C ARG A 355 -1.49 -25.49 7.30
N THR A 356 -0.39 -25.35 8.02
CA THR A 356 0.96 -25.46 7.46
C THR A 356 1.56 -26.76 7.93
N LEU A 357 1.80 -27.71 7.03
CA LEU A 357 2.44 -28.98 7.39
C LEU A 357 3.90 -28.73 7.82
N PRO A 358 4.44 -29.55 8.74
CA PRO A 358 5.87 -29.50 9.08
C PRO A 358 6.76 -29.74 7.86
N PHE A 359 7.94 -29.13 7.86
CA PHE A 359 8.96 -29.25 6.83
C PHE A 359 10.18 -30.01 7.38
N PRO A 360 10.25 -31.35 7.24
CA PRO A 360 11.26 -32.17 7.92
C PRO A 360 12.70 -31.84 7.52
N GLU A 361 12.93 -31.48 6.25
CA GLU A 361 14.27 -31.11 5.77
C GLU A 361 14.77 -29.83 6.44
N THR A 362 13.95 -28.78 6.43
CA THR A 362 14.28 -27.49 7.05
C THR A 362 14.43 -27.65 8.56
N LEU A 363 13.53 -28.41 9.20
CA LEU A 363 13.58 -28.70 10.63
C LEU A 363 14.89 -29.41 11.02
N GLY A 364 15.23 -30.50 10.34
CA GLY A 364 16.46 -31.25 10.63
C GLY A 364 17.72 -30.43 10.37
N TYR A 365 17.71 -29.53 9.39
CA TYR A 365 18.80 -28.59 9.17
C TYR A 365 18.97 -27.61 10.34
N LEU A 366 17.88 -27.01 10.80
CA LEU A 366 17.90 -26.04 11.91
C LEU A 366 18.26 -26.70 13.25
N GLU A 367 17.73 -27.89 13.53
CA GLU A 367 18.11 -28.70 14.69
C GLU A 367 19.59 -29.09 14.64
N GLY A 368 20.10 -29.45 13.46
CA GLY A 368 21.52 -29.75 13.24
C GLY A 368 22.44 -28.55 13.50
N LEU A 369 21.94 -27.32 13.33
CA LEU A 369 22.63 -26.08 13.69
C LEU A 369 22.46 -25.70 15.17
N GLY A 370 21.61 -26.43 15.90
CA GLY A 370 21.37 -26.30 17.34
C GLY A 370 20.09 -25.54 17.71
N ALA A 371 19.23 -25.16 16.76
CA ALA A 371 17.94 -24.57 17.08
C ALA A 371 17.07 -25.61 17.82
N VAL A 372 16.43 -25.18 18.91
CA VAL A 372 15.57 -26.06 19.71
C VAL A 372 14.17 -26.10 19.09
N ASN A 373 13.69 -27.28 18.73
CA ASN A 373 12.28 -27.52 18.44
C ASN A 373 11.56 -27.80 19.76
N ASN A 374 10.58 -26.98 20.09
CA ASN A 374 9.75 -27.10 21.30
C ASN A 374 8.58 -28.09 21.12
N ASP A 375 8.47 -28.73 19.95
CA ASP A 375 7.43 -29.69 19.57
C ASP A 375 5.99 -29.13 19.69
N ASN A 376 5.85 -27.81 19.55
CA ASN A 376 4.58 -27.09 19.61
C ASN A 376 3.91 -26.97 18.23
N CYS A 377 3.96 -28.03 17.43
CA CYS A 377 3.31 -28.06 16.11
C CYS A 377 1.80 -27.81 16.26
N VAL A 378 1.26 -26.83 15.52
CA VAL A 378 -0.15 -26.43 15.59
C VAL A 378 -1.01 -27.17 14.56
N SER A 379 -0.38 -27.67 13.49
CA SER A 379 -1.05 -28.50 12.47
C SER A 379 -1.10 -29.99 12.83
N CYS A 380 -0.28 -30.39 13.80
CA CYS A 380 -0.26 -31.70 14.43
C CYS A 380 -1.25 -31.66 15.62
#